data_AF-A0A1J1DY68-F1
#
_entry.id   AF-A0A1J1DY68-F1
#
_cell.length_a   1.000
_cell.length_b   1.000
_cell.length_c   1.000
_cell.angle_alpha   90.00
_cell.angle_beta   90.00
_cell.angle_gamma   90.00
#
_symmetry.space_group_name_H-M   'P 1'
#
loop_
_entity.id
_entity.type
_entity.pdbx_description
1 polymer ?
#
loop_
_entity_poly.entity_id
_entity_poly.type
_entity_poly.pdbx_seq_one_letter_code
_entity_poly.pdbx_strand_id
1 'polypeptide(L)' 'MPISVCKNKRIRRNKVFKGIANVGKSTMGWFYGFKLHIVTNNRGEILNFCITRANEDDRVPLKNERFFD' A
#
# COMPACT_ATOMS: atom_id res chain seq x y z
N MET A 1 -5.38 -0.45 -2.63
CA MET A 1 -4.98 -1.09 -3.91
C MET A 1 -3.50 -1.45 -3.87
N PRO A 2 -3.07 -2.66 -4.31
CA PRO A 2 -1.65 -3.04 -4.29
C PRO A 2 -0.88 -2.31 -5.40
N ILE A 3 0.23 -1.68 -5.04
CA ILE A 3 1.13 -0.96 -5.95
C ILE A 3 2.46 -1.72 -5.99
N SER A 4 2.80 -2.28 -7.16
CA SER A 4 4.08 -2.95 -7.35
C SER A 4 5.19 -1.93 -7.62
N VAL A 5 6.21 -1.91 -6.76
CA VAL A 5 7.33 -0.98 -6.84
C VAL A 5 8.42 -1.49 -7.81
N CYS A 6 8.63 -2.81 -7.86
CA CYS A 6 9.56 -3.41 -8.80
C CYS A 6 9.20 -4.86 -9.11
N LYS A 7 9.75 -5.40 -10.21
CA LYS A 7 9.66 -6.83 -10.53
C LYS A 7 10.38 -7.67 -9.47
N ASN A 8 9.87 -8.87 -9.18
CA ASN A 8 10.38 -9.73 -8.11
C ASN A 8 11.90 -10.02 -8.19
N LYS A 9 12.44 -10.10 -9.42
CA LYS A 9 13.90 -10.28 -9.65
C LYS A 9 14.78 -9.14 -9.10
N ARG A 10 14.22 -7.95 -8.84
CA ARG A 10 14.95 -6.75 -8.41
C ARG A 10 14.72 -6.38 -6.95
N ILE A 11 13.94 -7.16 -6.19
CA ILE A 11 13.59 -6.87 -4.79
C ILE A 11 14.84 -6.61 -3.95
N ARG A 12 15.84 -7.51 -4.00
CA ARG A 12 17.09 -7.39 -3.21
C ARG A 12 17.92 -6.14 -3.55
N ARG A 13 17.73 -5.57 -4.74
CA ARG A 13 18.44 -4.38 -5.22
C ARG A 13 17.67 -3.09 -4.94
N ASN A 14 16.37 -3.15 -4.66
CA ASN A 14 15.58 -1.97 -4.34
C ASN A 14 15.92 -1.49 -2.93
N LYS A 15 16.54 -0.32 -2.82
CA LYS A 15 16.86 0.35 -1.55
C LYS A 15 15.92 1.52 -1.22
N VAL A 16 15.25 2.07 -2.24
CA VAL A 16 14.42 3.28 -2.12
C VAL A 16 13.23 3.06 -1.20
N PHE A 17 12.56 1.91 -1.34
CA PHE A 17 11.38 1.60 -0.54
C PHE A 17 11.68 0.59 0.58
N LYS A 18 12.94 0.48 1.02
CA LYS A 18 13.35 -0.44 2.07
C LYS A 18 12.66 -0.05 3.40
N GLY A 19 11.84 -0.94 3.95
CA GLY A 19 11.08 -0.71 5.19
C GLY A 19 9.62 -0.26 4.99
N ILE A 20 9.28 0.21 3.79
CA ILE A 20 7.92 0.60 3.38
C ILE A 20 7.30 -0.47 2.48
N ALA A 21 8.05 -0.92 1.45
CA ALA A 21 7.62 -1.99 0.58
C ALA A 21 7.93 -3.35 1.19
N ASN A 22 7.01 -4.29 1.03
CA ASN A 22 7.17 -5.69 1.41
C ASN A 22 6.67 -6.61 0.30
N VAL A 23 6.97 -7.90 0.41
CA VAL A 23 6.40 -8.93 -0.46
C VAL A 23 4.97 -9.22 -0.01
N GLY A 24 4.00 -9.03 -0.90
CA GLY A 24 2.60 -9.38 -0.68
C GLY A 24 2.10 -10.36 -1.73
N LYS A 25 1.00 -11.04 -1.43
CA LYS A 25 0.29 -11.92 -2.35
C LYS A 25 -1.02 -11.25 -2.76
N SER A 26 -1.24 -11.08 -4.06
CA SER A 26 -2.53 -10.70 -4.62
C SER A 26 -3.13 -11.88 -5.40
N THR A 27 -4.37 -11.74 -5.87
CA THR A 27 -5.01 -12.69 -6.78
C THR A 27 -4.18 -12.93 -8.05
N MET A 28 -3.37 -11.95 -8.46
CA MET A 28 -2.49 -12.01 -9.63
C MET A 28 -1.10 -12.60 -9.31
N GLY A 29 -0.82 -12.97 -8.05
CA GLY A 29 0.44 -13.59 -7.62
C GLY A 29 1.25 -12.75 -6.63
N TRP A 30 2.55 -13.07 -6.52
CA TRP A 30 3.47 -12.39 -5.61
C TRP A 30 3.98 -11.09 -6.21
N PHE A 31 3.95 -10.01 -5.43
CA PHE A 31 4.49 -8.71 -5.81
C PHE A 31 5.29 -8.09 -4.66
N TYR A 32 6.20 -7.18 -4.99
CA TYR A 32 6.90 -6.37 -4.01
C TYR A 32 6.46 -4.92 -4.11
N GLY A 33 5.94 -4.41 -3.00
CA GLY A 33 5.40 -3.06 -2.94
C GLY A 33 4.61 -2.78 -1.68
N PHE A 34 3.62 -1.92 -1.79
CA PHE A 34 2.77 -1.48 -0.68
C PHE A 34 1.34 -1.33 -1.17
N LYS A 35 0.41 -1.09 -0.26
CA LYS A 35 -0.97 -0.76 -0.61
C LYS A 35 -1.23 0.71 -0.34
N LEU A 36 -1.90 1.37 -1.27
CA LEU A 36 -2.38 2.73 -1.10
C LEU A 36 -3.89 2.71 -0.87
N HIS A 37 -4.31 3.41 0.17
CA HIS A 37 -5.70 3.69 0.50
C HIS A 37 -5.91 5.20 0.37
N ILE A 38 -6.91 5.61 -0.40
CA ILE A 38 -7.24 7.01 -0.63
C ILE A 38 -8.67 7.22 -0.17
N VAL A 39 -8.90 8.28 0.60
CA VAL A 39 -10.22 8.73 1.03
C VAL A 39 -10.54 10.02 0.28
N THR A 40 -11.65 10.02 -0.45
CA THR A 40 -12.08 11.16 -1.27
C THR A 40 -13.49 11.58 -0.89
N ASN A 41 -13.78 12.88 -0.99
CA ASN A 41 -15.15 13.37 -0.84
C ASN A 41 -15.98 13.21 -2.13
N ASN A 42 -17.27 13.51 -2.05
CA ASN A 42 -18.20 13.40 -3.18
C ASN A 42 -17.92 14.41 -4.32
N ARG A 43 -17.06 15.41 -4.06
CA ARG A 43 -16.60 16.39 -5.06
C ARG A 43 -15.32 15.95 -5.77
N GLY A 44 -14.72 14.82 -5.35
CA GLY A 44 -13.48 14.27 -5.91
C GLY A 44 -12.19 14.82 -5.27
N GLU A 45 -12.28 15.57 -4.18
CA GLU A 45 -11.11 16.07 -3.45
C GLU A 45 -10.55 14.95 -2.54
N ILE A 46 -9.23 14.81 -2.52
CA ILE A 46 -8.53 13.86 -1.65
C ILE A 46 -8.53 14.43 -0.23
N LEU A 47 -9.24 13.77 0.68
CA LEU A 47 -9.28 14.12 2.10
C LEU A 47 -8.05 13.57 2.80
N ASN A 48 -7.74 12.30 2.56
CA ASN A 48 -6.66 11.61 3.25
C ASN A 48 -6.10 10.45 2.42
N PHE A 49 -4.88 10.04 2.73
CA PHE A 49 -4.27 8.85 2.15
C PHE A 49 -3.44 8.10 3.19
N CYS A 50 -3.42 6.79 3.06
CA CYS A 50 -2.62 5.92 3.90
C CYS A 50 -1.87 4.90 3.06
N ILE A 51 -0.60 4.71 3.40
CA ILE A 51 0.25 3.71 2.79
C ILE A 51 0.49 2.61 3.83
N THR A 52 0.13 1.38 3.48
CA THR A 52 0.33 0.18 4.30
C THR A 52 1.24 -0.80 3.59
N ARG A 53 1.93 -1.65 4.34
CA ARG A 53 2.81 -2.67 3.73
C ARG A 53 1.98 -3.66 2.92
N ALA A 54 2.58 -4.26 1.89
CA ALA A 54 1.85 -5.19 1.02
C ALA A 54 1.27 -6.43 1.74
N ASN A 55 1.83 -6.80 2.89
CA ASN A 55 1.37 -7.92 3.70
C ASN A 55 0.44 -7.51 4.85
N GLU A 56 0.12 -6.23 5.03
CA GLU A 56 -0.83 -5.78 6.05
C GLU A 56 -2.27 -6.02 5.59
N ASP A 57 -3.12 -6.46 6.53
CA ASP A 57 -4.56 -6.64 6.31
C ASP A 57 -5.21 -5.26 6.14
N ASP A 58 -6.06 -5.13 5.12
CA ASP A 58 -6.74 -3.88 4.76
C ASP A 58 -7.70 -3.38 5.86
N ARG A 59 -7.99 -4.20 6.88
CA ARG A 59 -8.81 -3.84 8.05
C ARG A 59 -8.04 -3.11 9.15
N VAL A 60 -6.70 -3.21 9.16
CA VAL A 60 -5.85 -2.49 10.12
C VAL A 60 -5.90 -0.98 9.89
N PRO A 61 -5.73 -0.46 8.65
CA PRO A 61 -5.87 0.97 8.40
C PRO A 61 -7.23 1.53 8.79
N LEU A 62 -8.32 0.79 8.54
CA LEU A 62 -9.69 1.22 8.86
C LEU A 62 -9.96 1.45 10.36
N LYS A 63 -9.10 0.93 11.25
CA LYS A 63 -9.21 1.13 12.70
C LYS A 63 -8.46 2.37 13.19
N ASN A 64 -7.70 3.03 12.32
CA ASN A 64 -6.93 4.21 12.68
C ASN A 64 -7.78 5.46 12.46
N GLU A 65 -8.00 6.27 13.50
CA GLU A 65 -8.82 7.49 13.46
C GLU A 65 -8.34 8.48 12.38
N ARG A 66 -7.04 8.43 12.02
CA ARG A 66 -6.43 9.19 10.91
C ARG A 66 -6.96 8.83 9.51
N PHE A 67 -7.93 7.92 9.37
CA PHE A 67 -8.59 7.67 8.09
C PHE A 67 -9.79 8.59 7.84
N PHE A 68 -10.36 9.16 8.90
CA PHE A 68 -11.58 9.98 8.84
C PHE A 68 -11.41 11.41 9.35
N ASP A 69 -10.24 11.74 9.92
CA ASP A 69 -9.82 13.12 10.19
C ASP A 69 -9.27 13.81 8.92
#